data_AF-A0A430FLD6-F1
#
_entry.id   AF-A0A430FLD6-F1
#
_cell.length_a   1.000
_cell.length_b   1.000
_cell.length_c   1.000
_cell.angle_alpha   90.00
_cell.angle_beta   90.00
_cell.angle_gamma   90.00
#
_symmetry.space_group_name_H-M   'P 1'
#
loop_
_entity.id
_entity.type
_entity.pdbx_description
1 polymer ?
#
loop_
_entity_poly.entity_id
_entity_poly.type
_entity_poly.pdbx_seq_one_letter_code
_entity_poly.pdbx_strand_id
1 'polypeptide(L)'
;MKPNRMLAGMAVCLTMLGLLGGCSTPFTQSDHADDPASTSTADPTGTTTDDDSSMETYPASTLTKQFTACLVSKGFDARIMGERNNQVALLEIDSAGNAVQPKTTVEDDGTVNRDWTGDPSLYPNITSTGVSSNAVTGSDFPYIIAQNSGQLAGSPYAAKQADYAACEAQYPNFSQGVTVYTTDDANASAEDKAAVLKFAQDARTKGFDWVADPSGDEPLHIVIPNTAPEADVRRFFKECSTDGVPVVFSWVGDYSYDINDVQQ
;
A
#
# COMPACT_ATOMS: atom_id res chain seq x y z
N MET A 1 -23.67 -55.67 13.72
CA MET A 1 -23.49 -56.38 12.43
C MET A 1 -23.34 -55.35 11.32
N LYS A 2 -22.24 -55.44 10.56
CA LYS A 2 -22.00 -54.82 9.24
C LYS A 2 -23.11 -55.23 8.23
N PRO A 3 -23.08 -54.77 6.97
CA PRO A 3 -23.03 -53.41 6.41
C PRO A 3 -24.11 -53.28 5.31
N ASN A 4 -24.15 -52.21 4.51
CA ASN A 4 -24.33 -52.41 3.06
C ASN A 4 -23.72 -51.27 2.23
N ARG A 5 -22.81 -51.70 1.34
CA ARG A 5 -22.25 -50.99 0.21
C ARG A 5 -23.14 -51.26 -1.01
N MET A 6 -23.17 -50.34 -1.97
CA MET A 6 -23.20 -50.60 -3.44
C MET A 6 -23.05 -49.22 -4.12
N LEU A 7 -21.97 -48.95 -4.87
CA LEU A 7 -21.74 -49.24 -6.31
C LEU A 7 -22.77 -48.52 -7.20
N ALA A 8 -22.51 -47.97 -8.39
CA ALA A 8 -21.38 -47.63 -9.25
C ALA A 8 -22.01 -47.11 -10.57
N GLY A 9 -21.26 -46.38 -11.42
CA GLY A 9 -21.62 -46.11 -12.83
C GLY A 9 -21.23 -44.68 -13.26
N MET A 10 -20.15 -44.40 -14.03
CA MET A 10 -19.90 -44.65 -15.47
C MET A 10 -21.02 -44.00 -16.35
N ALA A 11 -20.81 -43.22 -17.42
CA ALA A 11 -19.68 -43.01 -18.33
C ALA A 11 -19.94 -41.78 -19.27
N VAL A 12 -18.85 -41.15 -19.72
CA VAL A 12 -18.48 -40.73 -21.11
C VAL A 12 -19.50 -40.06 -22.07
N CYS A 13 -19.11 -38.90 -22.63
CA CYS A 13 -19.12 -38.55 -24.08
C CYS A 13 -18.42 -37.18 -24.29
N LEU A 14 -17.19 -37.07 -24.78
CA LEU A 14 -16.67 -37.08 -26.17
C LEU A 14 -17.00 -35.85 -27.06
N THR A 15 -15.96 -35.04 -27.33
CA THR A 15 -15.60 -34.31 -28.60
C THR A 15 -16.52 -33.16 -29.08
N MET A 16 -16.07 -32.07 -29.71
CA MET A 16 -15.08 -31.88 -30.79
C MET A 16 -14.62 -30.39 -30.94
N LEU A 17 -13.36 -30.25 -31.39
CA LEU A 17 -12.77 -29.33 -32.39
C LEU A 17 -12.96 -27.80 -32.37
N GLY A 18 -11.81 -27.12 -32.54
CA GLY A 18 -11.69 -25.78 -33.14
C GLY A 18 -10.24 -25.33 -33.28
N LEU A 19 -9.58 -25.74 -34.37
CA LEU A 19 -8.27 -25.29 -34.85
C LEU A 19 -8.40 -24.00 -35.67
N LEU A 20 -7.63 -22.95 -35.35
CA LEU A 20 -7.16 -21.85 -36.22
C LEU A 20 -5.96 -21.20 -35.46
N GLY A 21 -4.77 -20.89 -35.97
CA GLY A 21 -4.15 -20.90 -37.30
C GLY A 21 -3.14 -19.73 -37.39
N GLY A 22 -1.85 -20.02 -37.66
CA GLY A 22 -0.82 -19.10 -38.25
C GLY A 22 -0.34 -17.90 -37.40
N CYS A 23 0.88 -17.35 -37.52
CA CYS A 23 1.97 -17.51 -38.47
C CYS A 23 3.31 -17.16 -37.79
N SER A 24 4.33 -17.97 -38.01
CA SER A 24 5.74 -17.63 -37.82
C SER A 24 6.25 -16.84 -39.02
N THR A 25 7.24 -15.97 -38.86
CA THR A 25 8.39 -15.86 -39.78
C THR A 25 9.55 -15.07 -39.13
N PRO A 26 10.78 -15.28 -39.60
CA PRO A 26 12.02 -14.96 -38.90
C PRO A 26 12.66 -13.67 -39.42
N PHE A 27 13.50 -13.01 -38.60
CA PHE A 27 14.50 -12.08 -39.12
C PHE A 27 15.85 -12.19 -38.38
N THR A 28 16.87 -12.31 -39.22
CA THR A 28 18.32 -12.23 -39.08
C THR A 28 18.88 -11.34 -37.97
N GLN A 29 19.85 -11.87 -37.21
CA GLN A 29 20.83 -11.09 -36.44
C GLN A 29 22.22 -11.30 -37.07
N SER A 30 22.81 -10.22 -37.58
CA SER A 30 24.21 -10.14 -38.00
C SER A 30 24.99 -9.32 -36.97
N ASP A 31 26.27 -9.66 -36.88
CA ASP A 31 27.29 -9.27 -35.90
C ASP A 31 27.60 -7.76 -35.74
N HIS A 32 28.39 -7.49 -34.68
CA HIS A 32 29.41 -6.43 -34.54
C HIS A 32 28.89 -5.04 -34.13
N ALA A 33 29.50 -4.25 -33.25
CA ALA A 33 30.54 -4.33 -32.22
C ALA A 33 30.52 -2.97 -31.48
N ASP A 34 31.31 -2.86 -30.41
CA ASP A 34 31.85 -1.62 -29.81
C ASP A 34 31.05 -0.93 -28.69
N ASP A 35 31.41 -1.34 -27.47
CA ASP A 35 31.59 -0.47 -26.31
C ASP A 35 32.93 0.28 -26.50
N PRO A 36 33.08 1.54 -26.03
CA PRO A 36 33.63 1.68 -24.68
C PRO A 36 33.12 2.90 -23.87
N ALA A 37 32.89 2.66 -22.58
CA ALA A 37 33.31 3.43 -21.39
C ALA A 37 33.66 4.93 -21.53
N SER A 38 33.14 5.77 -20.62
CA SER A 38 33.93 6.39 -19.51
C SER A 38 33.29 7.66 -18.89
N THR A 39 33.24 7.66 -17.55
CA THR A 39 33.31 8.75 -16.53
C THR A 39 33.01 10.22 -16.87
N SER A 40 32.17 10.88 -16.04
CA SER A 40 32.60 11.87 -15.02
C SER A 40 31.44 12.69 -14.42
N THR A 41 31.38 12.66 -13.08
CA THR A 41 31.12 13.73 -12.11
C THR A 41 30.41 15.03 -12.56
N ALA A 42 29.24 15.31 -11.97
CA ALA A 42 28.82 16.65 -11.56
C ALA A 42 27.73 16.58 -10.48
N ASP A 43 28.11 16.92 -9.27
CA ASP A 43 27.24 17.42 -8.21
C ASP A 43 26.81 18.85 -8.58
N PRO A 44 25.53 19.22 -8.43
CA PRO A 44 25.28 20.46 -7.73
C PRO A 44 24.09 20.35 -6.77
N THR A 45 24.39 20.55 -5.50
CA THR A 45 23.66 21.46 -4.58
C THR A 45 22.61 22.32 -5.28
N GLY A 46 21.34 21.93 -5.11
CA GLY A 46 20.16 22.71 -5.47
C GLY A 46 19.16 22.66 -4.32
N THR A 47 19.18 23.70 -3.49
CA THR A 47 18.12 23.97 -2.51
C THR A 47 16.90 24.52 -3.25
N THR A 48 15.82 23.76 -3.25
CA THR A 48 14.44 24.18 -3.56
C THR A 48 13.57 23.30 -2.66
N THR A 49 13.21 23.74 -1.44
CA THR A 49 11.97 24.49 -1.15
C THR A 49 10.87 24.19 -2.15
N ASP A 50 10.09 23.15 -1.85
CA ASP A 50 8.65 23.02 -2.09
C ASP A 50 8.22 21.76 -1.32
N ASP A 51 7.95 21.94 -0.03
CA ASP A 51 7.15 20.99 0.77
C ASP A 51 5.70 21.10 0.29
N ASP A 52 5.40 20.50 -0.86
CA ASP A 52 4.03 20.08 -1.15
C ASP A 52 3.94 18.63 -0.68
N SER A 53 3.47 18.44 0.54
CA SER A 53 3.23 17.11 1.10
C SER A 53 1.99 16.48 0.44
N SER A 54 2.03 16.28 -0.88
CA SER A 54 1.11 15.38 -1.56
C SER A 54 1.48 13.97 -1.10
N MET A 55 0.70 13.44 -0.16
CA MET A 55 0.87 12.07 0.32
C MET A 55 0.65 11.13 -0.87
N GLU A 56 1.72 10.57 -1.43
CA GLU A 56 1.63 9.53 -2.45
C GLU A 56 1.26 8.23 -1.74
N THR A 57 0.17 7.56 -2.10
CA THR A 57 -0.35 6.41 -1.36
C THR A 57 -0.63 5.26 -2.31
N TYR A 58 0.17 4.20 -2.29
CA TYR A 58 -0.05 3.04 -3.14
C TYR A 58 -1.22 2.21 -2.58
N PRO A 59 -2.04 1.57 -3.43
CA PRO A 59 -3.01 0.60 -2.97
C PRO A 59 -2.31 -0.52 -2.19
N ALA A 60 -2.82 -0.78 -1.00
CA ALA A 60 -2.45 -2.00 -0.30
C ALA A 60 -2.90 -3.23 -1.08
N SER A 61 -2.03 -4.25 -1.15
CA SER A 61 -2.40 -5.55 -1.73
C SER A 61 -3.61 -6.16 -1.01
N THR A 62 -4.36 -7.02 -1.70
CA THR A 62 -5.48 -7.77 -1.07
C THR A 62 -5.03 -8.49 0.21
N LEU A 63 -3.80 -9.00 0.24
CA LEU A 63 -3.25 -9.69 1.39
C LEU A 63 -3.00 -8.74 2.59
N THR A 64 -2.49 -7.54 2.34
CA THR A 64 -2.30 -6.49 3.34
C THR A 64 -3.63 -6.04 3.95
N LYS A 65 -4.66 -5.84 3.10
CA LYS A 65 -6.02 -5.50 3.55
C LYS A 65 -6.60 -6.60 4.44
N GLN A 66 -6.45 -7.86 4.03
CA GLN A 66 -6.94 -9.00 4.80
C GLN A 66 -6.22 -9.16 6.15
N PHE A 67 -4.89 -8.99 6.18
CA PHE A 67 -4.12 -9.04 7.42
C PHE A 67 -4.51 -7.91 8.37
N THR A 68 -4.64 -6.68 7.86
CA THR A 68 -5.09 -5.51 8.64
C THR A 68 -6.48 -5.73 9.20
N ALA A 69 -7.43 -6.21 8.38
CA ALA A 69 -8.78 -6.52 8.82
C ALA A 69 -8.81 -7.60 9.92
N CYS A 70 -7.91 -8.58 9.86
CA CYS A 70 -7.75 -9.56 10.94
C CYS A 70 -7.33 -8.88 12.25
N LEU A 71 -6.31 -8.03 12.22
CA LEU A 71 -5.87 -7.28 13.40
C LEU A 71 -6.98 -6.39 13.97
N VAL A 72 -7.70 -5.67 13.12
CA VAL A 72 -8.86 -4.85 13.54
C VAL A 72 -9.95 -5.73 14.19
N SER A 73 -10.24 -6.91 13.63
CA SER A 73 -11.21 -7.85 14.21
C SER A 73 -10.78 -8.40 15.59
N LYS A 74 -9.48 -8.36 15.90
CA LYS A 74 -8.88 -8.70 17.20
C LYS A 74 -8.76 -7.50 18.14
N GLY A 75 -9.30 -6.34 17.72
CA GLY A 75 -9.33 -5.11 18.51
C GLY A 75 -8.00 -4.39 18.57
N PHE A 76 -7.10 -4.60 17.61
CA PHE A 76 -6.01 -3.65 17.36
C PHE A 76 -6.58 -2.42 16.64
N ASP A 77 -6.12 -1.23 16.99
CA ASP A 77 -6.24 -0.08 16.09
C ASP A 77 -5.08 -0.19 15.11
N ALA A 78 -5.36 -0.78 13.96
CA ALA A 78 -4.38 -1.10 12.93
C ALA A 78 -4.75 -0.38 11.64
N ARG A 79 -3.75 0.22 11.00
CA ARG A 79 -3.90 0.96 9.74
C ARG A 79 -2.85 0.51 8.75
N ILE A 80 -3.21 0.54 7.49
CA ILE A 80 -2.24 0.38 6.42
C ILE A 80 -1.45 1.67 6.36
N MET A 81 -0.13 1.55 6.50
CA MET A 81 0.81 2.66 6.46
C MET A 81 1.86 2.40 5.38
N GLY A 82 2.68 3.40 5.10
CA GLY A 82 3.79 3.28 4.19
C GLY A 82 3.34 3.37 2.74
N GLU A 83 3.68 4.51 2.16
CA GLU A 83 3.31 4.93 0.81
C GLU A 83 3.51 3.82 -0.22
N ARG A 84 4.57 3.01 -0.14
CA ARG A 84 4.91 1.96 -1.13
C ARG A 84 4.88 0.51 -0.63
N ASN A 85 4.63 0.27 0.66
CA ASN A 85 5.31 -0.85 1.33
C ASN A 85 4.42 -1.92 1.95
N ASN A 86 3.13 -2.03 1.65
CA ASN A 86 2.26 -3.06 2.27
C ASN A 86 2.45 -3.14 3.80
N GLN A 87 2.72 -2.01 4.46
CA GLN A 87 2.99 -1.98 5.89
C GLN A 87 1.68 -1.86 6.64
N VAL A 88 1.61 -2.57 7.76
CA VAL A 88 0.48 -2.49 8.68
C VAL A 88 1.03 -1.99 10.00
N ALA A 89 0.61 -0.78 10.37
CA ALA A 89 1.00 -0.18 11.62
C ALA A 89 -0.11 -0.35 12.67
N LEU A 90 0.31 -0.36 13.93
CA LEU A 90 -0.57 -0.32 15.09
C LEU A 90 -0.49 1.07 15.71
N LEU A 91 -1.60 1.57 16.23
CA LEU A 91 -1.61 2.78 17.04
C LEU A 91 -0.62 2.64 18.18
N GLU A 92 0.18 3.67 18.43
CA GLU A 92 1.02 3.70 19.60
C GLU A 92 0.19 4.04 20.86
N ILE A 93 0.37 3.25 21.91
CA ILE A 93 -0.38 3.35 23.16
C ILE A 93 0.57 3.42 24.37
N ASP A 94 0.14 4.12 25.41
CA ASP A 94 0.87 4.16 26.67
C ASP A 94 0.75 2.84 27.46
N SER A 95 1.45 2.75 28.59
CA SER A 95 1.37 1.58 29.50
C SER A 95 -0.03 1.30 30.08
N ALA A 96 -0.95 2.28 30.03
CA ALA A 96 -2.33 2.13 30.45
C ALA A 96 -3.28 1.76 29.29
N GLY A 97 -2.76 1.68 28.06
CA GLY A 97 -3.50 1.35 26.85
C GLY A 97 -4.20 2.53 26.18
N ASN A 98 -3.85 3.77 26.54
CA ASN A 98 -4.40 4.96 25.90
C ASN A 98 -3.58 5.34 24.67
N ALA A 99 -4.23 5.84 23.63
CA ALA A 99 -3.56 6.41 22.47
C ALA A 99 -2.56 7.49 22.90
N VAL A 100 -1.31 7.38 22.46
CA VAL A 100 -0.36 8.47 22.69
C VAL A 100 -0.71 9.64 21.77
N GLN A 101 -0.35 10.85 22.17
CA GLN A 101 -0.57 12.07 21.39
C GLN A 101 0.77 12.72 21.07
N PRO A 102 0.98 13.22 19.84
CA PRO A 102 2.15 14.02 19.53
C PRO A 102 2.23 15.27 20.39
N LYS A 103 3.45 15.75 20.61
CA LYS A 103 3.66 17.02 21.27
C LYS A 103 3.35 18.13 20.27
N THR A 104 2.25 18.83 20.49
CA THR A 104 1.88 20.00 19.69
C THR A 104 2.55 21.26 20.22
N THR A 105 3.22 22.01 19.35
CA THR A 105 3.72 23.35 19.60
C THR A 105 3.09 24.29 18.58
N VAL A 106 2.52 25.41 19.04
CA VAL A 106 1.98 26.45 18.15
C VAL A 106 3.00 27.59 18.12
N GLU A 107 3.49 27.89 16.92
CA GLU A 107 4.44 28.98 16.69
C GLU A 107 3.71 30.34 16.61
N ASP A 108 4.46 31.44 16.69
CA ASP A 108 3.90 32.81 16.77
C ASP A 108 3.11 33.21 15.51
N ASP A 109 3.38 32.57 14.37
CA ASP A 109 2.67 32.76 13.10
C ASP A 109 1.39 31.90 12.98
N GLY A 110 1.09 31.08 14.00
CA GLY A 110 -0.03 30.14 14.01
C GLY A 110 0.28 28.77 13.42
N THR A 111 1.52 28.51 12.98
CA THR A 111 1.95 27.19 12.51
C THR A 111 1.90 26.18 13.65
N VAL A 112 1.26 25.03 13.40
CA VAL A 112 1.14 23.95 14.37
C VAL A 112 2.21 22.90 14.08
N ASN A 113 3.27 22.89 14.87
CA ASN A 113 4.32 21.88 14.82
C ASN A 113 3.93 20.68 15.69
N ARG A 114 4.08 19.46 15.16
CA ARG A 114 3.73 18.21 15.84
C ARG A 114 4.98 17.33 15.93
N ASP A 115 5.60 17.35 17.10
CA ASP A 115 6.77 16.50 17.37
C ASP A 115 6.35 15.13 17.89
N TRP A 116 6.89 14.09 17.27
CA TRP A 116 6.73 12.72 17.72
C TRP A 116 8.08 12.01 17.88
N THR A 117 8.27 11.35 19.01
CA THR A 117 9.36 10.40 19.23
C THR A 117 8.80 9.27 20.05
N GLY A 118 8.71 8.07 19.45
CA GLY A 118 8.25 6.87 20.16
C GLY A 118 9.12 6.58 21.38
N ASP A 119 8.52 6.04 22.44
CA ASP A 119 9.27 5.71 23.64
C ASP A 119 9.94 4.33 23.48
N PRO A 120 11.27 4.26 23.26
CA PRO A 120 11.95 2.99 23.05
C PRO A 120 11.91 2.10 24.30
N SER A 121 11.61 2.64 25.49
CA SER A 121 11.44 1.87 26.71
C SER A 121 10.10 1.12 26.77
N LEU A 122 9.06 1.65 26.12
CA LEU A 122 7.76 0.99 25.98
C LEU A 122 7.73 0.00 24.82
N TYR A 123 8.56 0.19 23.80
CA TYR A 123 8.59 -0.66 22.61
C TYR A 123 9.99 -1.19 22.30
N PRO A 124 10.58 -2.01 23.20
CA PRO A 124 12.01 -2.36 23.16
C PRO A 124 12.43 -3.18 21.93
N ASN A 125 11.48 -3.82 21.25
CA ASN A 125 11.72 -4.67 20.09
C ASN A 125 11.19 -4.07 18.78
N ILE A 126 10.61 -2.87 18.83
CA ILE A 126 10.10 -2.15 17.66
C ILE A 126 11.17 -1.16 17.20
N THR A 127 11.49 -1.21 15.92
CA THR A 127 12.48 -0.31 15.30
C THR A 127 11.87 0.66 14.32
N SER A 128 10.57 0.56 14.07
CA SER A 128 9.85 1.38 13.11
C SER A 128 8.64 2.01 13.79
N THR A 129 8.70 3.33 13.94
CA THR A 129 7.67 4.17 14.53
C THR A 129 7.50 5.42 13.69
N GLY A 130 6.36 6.08 13.76
CA GLY A 130 6.14 7.35 13.09
C GLY A 130 4.85 8.01 13.55
N VAL A 131 4.49 9.10 12.88
CA VAL A 131 3.20 9.76 13.05
C VAL A 131 2.63 10.06 11.68
N SER A 132 1.37 9.67 11.47
CA SER A 132 0.56 10.21 10.38
C SER A 132 -0.34 11.29 10.96
N SER A 133 -0.18 12.52 10.48
CA SER A 133 -0.96 13.67 10.94
C SER A 133 -1.93 14.08 9.83
N ASN A 134 -3.19 14.30 10.16
CA ASN A 134 -4.15 14.91 9.25
C ASN A 134 -4.36 16.37 9.67
N ALA A 135 -3.84 17.30 8.86
CA ALA A 135 -3.92 18.74 9.15
C ALA A 135 -5.35 19.30 9.09
N VAL A 136 -6.27 18.64 8.36
CA VAL A 136 -7.65 19.10 8.19
C VAL A 136 -8.54 18.67 9.35
N THR A 137 -8.47 17.40 9.75
CA THR A 137 -9.27 16.86 10.86
C THR A 137 -8.59 17.10 12.22
N GLY A 138 -7.30 17.43 12.22
CA GLY A 138 -6.47 17.51 13.41
C GLY A 138 -6.23 16.15 14.07
N SER A 139 -6.52 15.04 13.38
CA SER A 139 -6.32 13.70 13.91
C SER A 139 -4.90 13.22 13.68
N ASP A 140 -4.21 12.88 14.75
CA ASP A 140 -2.88 12.30 14.71
C ASP A 140 -2.94 10.80 15.01
N PHE A 141 -2.18 10.03 14.23
CA PHE A 141 -1.99 8.60 14.39
C PHE A 141 -0.50 8.31 14.60
N PRO A 142 0.01 8.45 15.84
CA PRO A 142 1.33 7.93 16.18
C PRO A 142 1.26 6.41 16.13
N TYR A 143 2.24 5.79 15.50
CA TYR A 143 2.18 4.38 15.16
C TYR A 143 3.50 3.65 15.36
N ILE A 144 3.38 2.34 15.55
CA ILE A 144 4.46 1.37 15.54
C ILE A 144 4.25 0.37 14.40
N ILE A 145 5.33 -0.19 13.86
CA ILE A 145 5.27 -1.32 12.93
C ILE A 145 5.99 -2.51 13.56
N ALA A 146 5.23 -3.54 13.91
CA ALA A 146 5.77 -4.82 14.36
C ALA A 146 6.02 -5.73 13.15
N GLN A 147 7.27 -6.16 12.95
CA GLN A 147 7.65 -7.10 11.89
C GLN A 147 6.97 -8.46 12.06
N ASN A 148 6.78 -8.87 13.31
CA ASN A 148 6.02 -10.05 13.67
C ASN A 148 5.53 -9.96 15.12
N SER A 149 4.68 -10.91 15.52
CA SER A 149 4.14 -11.02 16.88
C SER A 149 5.23 -11.03 17.96
N GLY A 150 6.41 -11.59 17.68
CA GLY A 150 7.53 -11.63 18.62
C GLY A 150 8.01 -10.26 19.08
N GLN A 151 7.89 -9.22 18.23
CA GLN A 151 8.28 -7.86 18.59
C GLN A 151 7.30 -7.16 19.53
N LEU A 152 6.10 -7.70 19.74
CA LEU A 152 5.16 -7.16 20.72
C LEU A 152 5.54 -7.55 22.17
N ALA A 153 6.48 -8.48 22.34
CA ALA A 153 6.95 -8.89 23.66
C ALA A 153 7.55 -7.69 24.42
N GLY A 154 7.15 -7.51 25.68
CA GLY A 154 7.60 -6.41 26.53
C GLY A 154 6.99 -5.05 26.19
N SER A 155 6.08 -4.97 25.21
CA SER A 155 5.34 -3.75 24.88
C SER A 155 3.97 -3.69 25.57
N PRO A 156 3.29 -2.53 25.53
CA PRO A 156 1.87 -2.43 25.88
C PRO A 156 0.96 -3.45 25.16
N TYR A 157 1.37 -3.96 23.99
CA TYR A 157 0.64 -5.00 23.25
C TYR A 157 1.01 -6.44 23.63
N ALA A 158 1.87 -6.67 24.63
CA ALA A 158 2.34 -8.01 24.99
C ALA A 158 1.18 -9.00 25.27
N ALA A 159 0.09 -8.52 25.88
CA ALA A 159 -1.09 -9.35 26.14
C ALA A 159 -1.84 -9.79 24.87
N LYS A 160 -1.68 -9.06 23.76
CA LYS A 160 -2.29 -9.36 22.45
C LYS A 160 -1.35 -10.08 21.49
N GLN A 161 -0.14 -10.45 21.93
CA GLN A 161 0.85 -11.12 21.10
C GLN A 161 0.29 -12.40 20.43
N ALA A 162 -0.50 -13.18 21.16
CA ALA A 162 -1.13 -14.39 20.62
C ALA A 162 -2.18 -14.09 19.54
N ASP A 163 -2.92 -12.99 19.66
CA ASP A 163 -3.90 -12.58 18.64
C ASP A 163 -3.20 -12.11 17.36
N TYR A 164 -2.09 -11.37 17.47
CA TYR A 164 -1.27 -11.02 16.33
C TYR A 164 -0.74 -12.29 15.64
N ALA A 165 -0.18 -13.23 16.40
CA ALA A 165 0.32 -14.51 15.88
C ALA A 165 -0.77 -15.34 15.18
N ALA A 166 -2.02 -15.25 15.64
CA ALA A 166 -3.14 -15.90 14.96
C ALA A 166 -3.41 -15.30 13.57
N CYS A 167 -3.31 -13.98 13.43
CA CYS A 167 -3.40 -13.33 12.12
C CYS A 167 -2.23 -13.69 11.20
N GLU A 168 -1.01 -13.80 11.73
CA GLU A 168 0.15 -14.30 10.96
C GLU A 168 -0.08 -15.74 10.46
N ALA A 169 -0.57 -16.63 11.32
CA ALA A 169 -0.87 -18.00 10.94
C ALA A 169 -2.02 -18.11 9.92
N GLN A 170 -2.98 -17.19 9.96
CA GLN A 170 -4.08 -17.12 9.00
C GLN A 170 -3.63 -16.60 7.62
N TYR A 171 -2.66 -15.69 7.61
CA TYR A 171 -2.12 -15.06 6.40
C TYR A 171 -0.60 -15.29 6.28
N PRO A 172 -0.14 -16.55 6.12
CA PRO A 172 1.29 -16.90 6.21
C PRO A 172 2.14 -16.33 5.08
N ASN A 173 1.52 -15.83 4.01
CA ASN A 173 2.21 -15.19 2.89
C ASN A 173 2.34 -13.66 3.09
N PHE A 174 1.72 -13.10 4.13
CA PHE A 174 1.86 -11.69 4.44
C PHE A 174 3.23 -11.45 5.08
N SER A 175 3.90 -10.40 4.63
CA SER A 175 5.10 -9.87 5.28
C SER A 175 4.99 -8.36 5.32
N GLN A 176 5.37 -7.75 6.44
CA GLN A 176 5.56 -6.30 6.50
C GLN A 176 6.54 -5.88 5.42
N GLY A 177 6.19 -4.91 4.58
CA GLY A 177 7.17 -4.43 3.62
C GLY A 177 8.21 -3.54 4.27
N VAL A 178 9.32 -3.43 3.57
CA VAL A 178 10.45 -2.57 3.91
C VAL A 178 10.25 -1.20 3.28
N THR A 179 10.66 -0.14 3.97
CA THR A 179 10.58 1.20 3.39
C THR A 179 11.51 1.31 2.17
N VAL A 180 10.94 1.44 0.97
CA VAL A 180 11.68 1.70 -0.27
C VAL A 180 11.65 3.21 -0.56
N TYR A 181 12.82 3.83 -0.68
CA TYR A 181 12.99 5.28 -0.87
C TYR A 181 13.38 5.66 -2.32
N THR A 182 13.26 4.74 -3.30
CA THR A 182 13.56 5.08 -4.70
C THR A 182 12.33 5.65 -5.38
N THR A 183 12.49 6.74 -6.14
CA THR A 183 11.49 7.26 -7.09
C THR A 183 11.34 6.27 -8.25
N ASP A 184 10.52 5.24 -8.02
CA ASP A 184 10.29 4.13 -8.97
C ASP A 184 9.71 4.59 -10.32
N ASP A 185 9.04 5.74 -10.34
CA ASP A 185 8.35 6.31 -11.51
C ASP A 185 9.28 6.60 -12.69
N ALA A 186 10.50 7.06 -12.42
CA ALA A 186 11.49 7.35 -13.46
C ALA A 186 12.01 6.09 -14.17
N ASN A 187 11.97 4.92 -13.51
CA ASN A 187 12.49 3.66 -14.02
C ASN A 187 11.40 2.61 -14.29
N ALA A 188 10.11 2.98 -14.15
CA ALA A 188 8.99 2.08 -14.34
C ALA A 188 9.03 1.41 -15.72
N SER A 189 8.80 0.10 -15.76
CA SER A 189 8.82 -0.65 -17.02
C SER A 189 7.65 -0.25 -17.91
N ALA A 190 7.76 -0.47 -19.23
CA ALA A 190 6.64 -0.22 -20.14
C ALA A 190 5.41 -1.08 -19.80
N GLU A 191 5.63 -2.27 -19.23
CA GLU A 191 4.57 -3.17 -18.77
C GLU A 191 3.81 -2.57 -17.58
N ASP A 192 4.54 -2.03 -16.60
CA ASP A 192 3.95 -1.38 -15.42
C ASP A 192 3.13 -0.15 -15.83
N LYS A 193 3.68 0.70 -16.69
CA LYS A 193 2.96 1.89 -17.22
C LYS A 193 1.67 1.50 -17.94
N ALA A 194 1.71 0.43 -18.74
CA ALA A 194 0.53 -0.07 -19.44
C ALA A 194 -0.50 -0.67 -18.47
N ALA A 195 -0.05 -1.36 -17.42
CA ALA A 195 -0.92 -1.93 -16.40
C ALA A 195 -1.65 -0.84 -15.59
N VAL A 196 -0.96 0.24 -15.20
CA VAL A 196 -1.55 1.39 -14.51
C VAL A 196 -2.52 2.15 -15.42
N LEU A 197 -2.16 2.38 -16.69
CA LEU A 197 -3.08 2.97 -17.67
C LEU A 197 -4.35 2.13 -17.84
N LYS A 198 -4.20 0.81 -17.93
CA LYS A 198 -5.34 -0.10 -18.01
C LYS A 198 -6.20 -0.04 -16.74
N PHE A 199 -5.58 0.02 -15.57
CA PHE A 199 -6.28 0.19 -14.30
C PHE A 199 -7.13 1.48 -14.28
N ALA A 200 -6.56 2.61 -14.74
CA ALA A 200 -7.27 3.89 -14.85
C ALA A 200 -8.50 3.79 -15.76
N GLN A 201 -8.33 3.17 -16.93
CA GLN A 201 -9.40 2.95 -17.90
C GLN A 201 -10.50 2.05 -17.33
N ASP A 202 -10.13 0.94 -16.69
CA ASP A 202 -11.07 0.01 -16.07
C ASP A 202 -11.85 0.70 -14.93
N ALA A 203 -11.22 1.58 -14.15
CA ALA A 203 -11.91 2.41 -13.14
C ALA A 203 -12.96 3.34 -13.78
N ARG A 204 -12.62 4.02 -14.89
CA ARG A 204 -13.61 4.84 -15.61
C ARG A 204 -14.78 4.02 -16.16
N THR A 205 -14.55 2.78 -16.61
CA THR A 205 -15.68 1.91 -17.03
C THR A 205 -16.64 1.57 -15.88
N LYS A 206 -16.19 1.67 -14.63
CA LYS A 206 -17.02 1.54 -13.42
C LYS A 206 -17.68 2.86 -13.01
N GLY A 207 -17.48 3.94 -13.74
CA GLY A 207 -18.11 5.24 -13.49
C GLY A 207 -17.30 6.18 -12.58
N PHE A 208 -16.00 5.93 -12.40
CA PHE A 208 -15.11 6.86 -11.71
C PHE A 208 -14.51 7.87 -12.71
N ASP A 209 -15.34 8.77 -13.23
CA ASP A 209 -14.98 9.69 -14.33
C ASP A 209 -13.85 10.68 -13.98
N TRP A 210 -13.60 10.89 -12.68
CA TRP A 210 -12.51 11.73 -12.18
C TRP A 210 -11.13 11.05 -12.28
N VAL A 211 -11.05 9.75 -12.58
CA VAL A 211 -9.79 9.03 -12.75
C VAL A 211 -9.16 9.41 -14.10
N ALA A 212 -8.13 10.24 -14.07
CA ALA A 212 -7.35 10.60 -15.26
C ALA A 212 -6.43 9.46 -15.70
N ASP A 213 -5.97 9.50 -16.96
CA ASP A 213 -4.88 8.64 -17.39
C ASP A 213 -3.57 9.07 -16.71
N PRO A 214 -2.75 8.13 -16.22
CA PRO A 214 -1.40 8.47 -15.75
C PRO A 214 -0.61 9.08 -16.90
N SER A 215 0.19 10.11 -16.62
CA SER A 215 0.87 10.90 -17.65
C SER A 215 2.25 11.36 -17.21
N GLY A 216 3.09 11.71 -18.19
CA GLY A 216 4.32 12.48 -17.96
C GLY A 216 5.29 11.83 -16.98
N ASP A 217 5.70 12.64 -16.00
CA ASP A 217 6.78 12.38 -15.04
C ASP A 217 6.39 11.41 -13.91
N GLU A 218 5.09 11.09 -13.78
CA GLU A 218 4.53 10.18 -12.75
C GLU A 218 3.63 9.11 -13.40
N PRO A 219 4.19 8.24 -14.25
CA PRO A 219 3.41 7.33 -15.08
C PRO A 219 2.78 6.17 -14.30
N LEU A 220 3.05 6.05 -13.00
CA LEU A 220 2.40 5.07 -12.13
C LEU A 220 1.28 5.69 -11.27
N HIS A 221 1.07 7.01 -11.35
CA HIS A 221 0.20 7.73 -10.43
C HIS A 221 -1.23 7.91 -10.94
N ILE A 222 -2.19 7.70 -10.04
CA ILE A 222 -3.58 8.08 -10.16
C ILE A 222 -3.84 9.17 -9.13
N VAL A 223 -3.97 10.39 -9.61
CA VAL A 223 -4.26 11.54 -8.76
C VAL A 223 -5.74 11.51 -8.37
N ILE A 224 -6.00 11.44 -7.07
CA ILE A 224 -7.31 11.69 -6.51
C ILE A 224 -7.42 13.22 -6.36
N PRO A 225 -8.44 13.87 -6.92
CA PRO A 225 -8.67 15.30 -6.76
C PRO A 225 -9.51 15.59 -5.52
N ASN A 226 -9.26 16.72 -4.84
CA ASN A 226 -10.06 17.16 -3.69
C ASN A 226 -11.54 17.46 -3.99
N THR A 227 -11.93 17.46 -5.27
CA THR A 227 -13.32 17.53 -5.72
C THR A 227 -14.03 16.17 -5.72
N ALA A 228 -13.32 15.05 -5.55
CA ALA A 228 -13.92 13.72 -5.48
C ALA A 228 -14.73 13.58 -4.17
N PRO A 229 -16.02 13.17 -4.21
CA PRO A 229 -16.79 12.97 -2.99
C PRO A 229 -16.28 11.77 -2.18
N GLU A 230 -16.26 11.88 -0.84
CA GLU A 230 -15.80 10.81 0.07
C GLU A 230 -16.43 9.44 -0.25
N ALA A 231 -17.76 9.41 -0.46
CA ALA A 231 -18.48 8.18 -0.74
C ALA A 231 -18.04 7.51 -2.06
N ASP A 232 -17.63 8.32 -3.05
CA ASP A 232 -17.17 7.80 -4.34
C ASP A 232 -15.72 7.30 -4.23
N VAL A 233 -14.89 7.98 -3.44
CA VAL A 233 -13.52 7.52 -3.14
C VAL A 233 -13.51 6.21 -2.35
N ARG A 234 -14.35 6.07 -1.31
CA ARG A 234 -14.51 4.78 -0.61
C ARG A 234 -14.96 3.66 -1.54
N ARG A 235 -15.90 3.98 -2.43
CA ARG A 235 -16.40 3.04 -3.43
C ARG A 235 -15.30 2.64 -4.42
N PHE A 236 -14.47 3.60 -4.85
CA PHE A 236 -13.31 3.35 -5.70
C PHE A 236 -12.34 2.34 -5.06
N PHE A 237 -11.92 2.56 -3.82
CA PHE A 237 -10.99 1.64 -3.13
C PHE A 237 -11.58 0.24 -2.88
N LYS A 238 -12.90 0.13 -2.85
CA LYS A 238 -13.63 -1.13 -2.73
C LYS A 238 -13.82 -1.86 -4.07
N GLU A 239 -14.13 -1.14 -5.14
CA GLU A 239 -14.47 -1.72 -6.45
C GLU A 239 -13.27 -1.86 -7.39
N CYS A 240 -12.21 -1.08 -7.19
CA CYS A 240 -11.00 -1.07 -8.01
C CYS A 240 -9.83 -1.74 -7.26
N SER A 241 -9.81 -3.06 -7.29
CA SER A 241 -8.64 -3.83 -6.83
C SER A 241 -7.43 -3.55 -7.72
N THR A 242 -6.28 -3.47 -7.09
CA THR A 242 -5.00 -3.18 -7.75
C THR A 242 -4.12 -4.42 -7.81
N ASP A 243 -4.69 -5.62 -7.62
CA ASP A 243 -3.97 -6.89 -7.50
C ASP A 243 -2.83 -7.04 -8.54
N GLY A 244 -1.60 -6.80 -8.08
CA GLY A 244 -0.37 -6.91 -8.90
C GLY A 244 -0.08 -5.73 -9.82
N VAL A 245 -0.90 -4.67 -9.80
CA VAL A 245 -0.68 -3.42 -10.55
C VAL A 245 0.09 -2.44 -9.67
N PRO A 246 1.24 -1.91 -10.12
CA PRO A 246 2.07 -0.98 -9.34
C PRO A 246 1.54 0.46 -9.45
N VAL A 247 0.26 0.68 -9.16
CA VAL A 247 -0.35 2.02 -9.17
C VAL A 247 -0.01 2.77 -7.87
N VAL A 248 0.05 4.09 -7.94
CA VAL A 248 0.23 5.02 -6.82
C VAL A 248 -0.98 5.92 -6.76
N PHE A 249 -1.50 6.26 -5.58
CA PHE A 249 -2.57 7.25 -5.43
C PHE A 249 -2.06 8.51 -4.78
N SER A 250 -1.97 9.58 -5.55
CA SER A 250 -1.56 10.88 -5.01
C SER A 250 -2.79 11.70 -4.65
N TRP A 251 -2.76 12.34 -3.49
CA TRP A 251 -3.84 13.21 -3.04
C TRP A 251 -3.44 14.67 -3.30
N VAL A 252 -4.20 15.37 -4.14
CA VAL A 252 -3.93 16.79 -4.46
C VAL A 252 -5.05 17.68 -3.93
N GLY A 253 -4.67 18.58 -3.02
CA GLY A 253 -5.52 19.63 -2.44
C GLY A 253 -6.11 19.29 -1.07
N ASP A 254 -6.86 20.24 -0.50
CA ASP A 254 -7.47 20.10 0.82
C ASP A 254 -8.77 19.28 0.77
N TYR A 255 -8.77 18.13 1.44
CA TYR A 255 -9.92 17.23 1.51
C TYR A 255 -10.80 17.54 2.71
N SER A 256 -12.12 17.51 2.52
CA SER A 256 -13.09 17.70 3.61
C SER A 256 -13.32 16.46 4.50
N TYR A 257 -12.57 15.39 4.26
CA TYR A 257 -12.70 14.10 4.92
C TYR A 257 -11.33 13.47 5.17
N ASP A 258 -11.28 12.45 6.02
CA ASP A 258 -10.05 11.73 6.33
C ASP A 258 -9.65 10.80 5.18
N ILE A 259 -8.60 11.19 4.44
CA ILE A 259 -8.07 10.42 3.31
C ILE A 259 -7.52 9.06 3.73
N ASN A 260 -7.14 8.86 5.00
CA ASN A 260 -6.64 7.56 5.49
C ASN A 260 -7.78 6.58 5.78
N ASP A 261 -8.93 7.08 6.23
CA ASP A 261 -10.07 6.24 6.58
C ASP A 261 -10.80 5.71 5.34
N VAL A 262 -10.79 6.46 4.24
CA VAL A 262 -11.47 6.05 3.00
C VAL A 262 -10.76 4.94 2.23
N GLN A 263 -9.53 4.59 2.62
CA GLN A 263 -8.68 3.58 1.97
C GLN A 263 -8.80 2.17 2.58
N GLN A 264 -9.39 2.05 3.77
CA GLN A 264 -9.56 0.77 4.49
C GLN A 264 -10.71 -0.07 3.93
#